data_AF-A0A8T4TL31-F1
#
_entry.id   AF-A0A8T4TL31-F1
#
_cell.length_a   1.000
_cell.length_b   1.000
_cell.length_c   1.000
_cell.angle_alpha   90.00
_cell.angle_beta   90.00
_cell.angle_gamma   90.00
#
_symmetry.space_group_name_H-M   'P 1'
#
loop_
_entity.id
_entity.type
_entity.pdbx_description
1 polymer ?
#
loop_
_entity_poly.entity_id
_entity_poly.type
_entity_poly.pdbx_seq_one_letter_code
_entity_poly.pdbx_strand_id
1 'polypeptide(L)'
;MMRDFNTIMEEFLREAVREDAVRVYRSLLDKKNVSEFDLAEELNLNINAVRNILYSLHEHNLVSSIRKKDKEKGWYIYYWTFNMKYAKEVLLKRKREYLEKINKQISDENTKTFYKCPDNHVKVSVEEAMDYGFRCKDCEKVLIEEKEKFAPGEKAVAQVREDIKIVEDYEITEIQEVAKEGEKKPIKKAKKKKAERKTKKRSAPKQKSKKRKIARKAKKKKAERKTSSHVSTNEDNSPKKSILGRIRKKVRRLSF
;
A
#
# COMPACT_ATOMS: atom_id res chain seq x y z
N MET A 1 -25.10 -13.57 9.59
CA MET A 1 -24.99 -12.59 8.49
C MET A 1 -24.80 -13.38 7.21
N MET A 2 -25.55 -13.08 6.14
CA MET A 2 -25.19 -13.60 4.82
C MET A 2 -23.89 -12.93 4.39
N ARG A 3 -22.96 -13.70 3.84
CA ARG A 3 -21.71 -13.19 3.30
C ARG A 3 -21.96 -12.72 1.88
N ASP A 4 -21.63 -11.47 1.57
CA ASP A 4 -21.83 -10.86 0.26
C ASP A 4 -20.51 -10.47 -0.39
N PHE A 5 -20.55 -10.13 -1.69
CA PHE A 5 -19.38 -9.70 -2.44
C PHE A 5 -18.66 -8.50 -1.80
N ASN A 6 -19.42 -7.51 -1.29
CA ASN A 6 -18.81 -6.32 -0.69
C ASN A 6 -18.05 -6.66 0.59
N THR A 7 -18.60 -7.50 1.47
CA THR A 7 -17.88 -7.98 2.66
C THR A 7 -16.57 -8.68 2.28
N ILE A 8 -16.59 -9.57 1.29
CA ILE A 8 -15.38 -10.30 0.84
C ILE A 8 -14.35 -9.33 0.22
N MET A 9 -14.81 -8.34 -0.56
CA MET A 9 -13.95 -7.27 -1.10
C MET A 9 -13.33 -6.41 0.01
N GLU A 10 -14.08 -6.09 1.06
CA GLU A 10 -13.57 -5.32 2.20
C GLU A 10 -12.57 -6.10 3.04
N GLU A 11 -12.84 -7.39 3.34
CA GLU A 11 -11.87 -8.31 3.96
C GLU A 11 -10.54 -8.29 3.18
N PHE A 12 -10.61 -8.49 1.86
CA PHE A 12 -9.46 -8.45 0.96
C PHE A 12 -8.71 -7.11 0.99
N LEU A 13 -9.42 -5.97 1.01
CA LEU A 13 -8.78 -4.66 1.07
C LEU A 13 -8.05 -4.41 2.40
N ARG A 14 -8.62 -4.88 3.52
CA ARG A 14 -8.00 -4.78 4.85
C ARG A 14 -6.72 -5.61 4.92
N GLU A 15 -6.77 -6.86 4.47
CA GLU A 15 -5.66 -7.81 4.51
C GLU A 15 -4.55 -7.48 3.51
N ALA A 16 -4.91 -7.11 2.29
CA ALA A 16 -3.95 -7.00 1.19
C ALA A 16 -3.41 -5.59 0.94
N VAL A 17 -4.10 -4.55 1.40
CA VAL A 17 -3.77 -3.14 1.15
C VAL A 17 -3.56 -2.43 2.48
N ARG A 18 -4.66 -2.17 3.21
CA ARG A 18 -4.70 -1.51 4.53
C ARG A 18 -6.14 -1.28 5.01
N GLU A 19 -6.31 -1.24 6.33
CA GLU A 19 -7.57 -0.99 7.03
C GLU A 19 -8.35 0.25 6.54
N ASP A 20 -7.65 1.37 6.29
CA ASP A 20 -8.27 2.63 5.82
C ASP A 20 -8.65 2.63 4.33
N ALA A 21 -8.22 1.62 3.54
CA ALA A 21 -8.58 1.49 2.13
C ALA A 21 -10.08 1.25 1.91
N VAL A 22 -10.76 0.57 2.84
CA VAL A 22 -12.20 0.29 2.78
C VAL A 22 -13.03 1.57 2.67
N ARG A 23 -12.62 2.64 3.36
CA ARG A 23 -13.34 3.92 3.32
C ARG A 23 -13.30 4.55 1.92
N VAL A 24 -12.11 4.59 1.31
CA VAL A 24 -11.92 5.11 -0.05
C VAL A 24 -12.60 4.21 -1.09
N TYR A 25 -12.58 2.89 -0.90
CA TYR A 25 -13.32 1.95 -1.75
C TYR A 25 -14.83 2.23 -1.73
N ARG A 26 -15.46 2.33 -0.55
CA ARG A 26 -16.89 2.66 -0.42
C ARG A 26 -17.24 3.99 -1.09
N SER A 27 -16.42 5.03 -0.91
CA SER A 27 -16.64 6.33 -1.57
C SER A 27 -16.36 6.33 -3.08
N LEU A 28 -15.65 5.34 -3.62
CA LEU A 28 -15.44 5.15 -5.07
C LEU A 28 -16.43 4.14 -5.69
N LEU A 29 -17.20 3.42 -4.88
CA LEU A 29 -18.19 2.45 -5.36
C LEU A 29 -19.24 3.17 -6.23
N ASP A 30 -19.48 2.61 -7.42
CA ASP A 30 -20.39 3.15 -8.43
C ASP A 30 -20.14 4.61 -8.86
N LYS A 31 -18.93 5.15 -8.61
CA LYS A 31 -18.50 6.47 -9.07
C LYS A 31 -17.31 6.36 -10.03
N LYS A 32 -17.28 7.22 -11.05
CA LYS A 32 -16.15 7.38 -11.99
C LYS A 32 -15.53 8.75 -11.85
N ASN A 33 -14.20 8.82 -11.93
CA ASN A 33 -13.44 10.06 -11.96
C ASN A 33 -13.76 10.99 -10.77
N VAL A 34 -13.68 10.47 -9.54
CA VAL A 34 -13.84 11.27 -8.30
C VAL A 34 -12.52 11.97 -7.99
N SER A 35 -12.52 13.25 -7.62
CA SER A 35 -11.26 13.93 -7.30
C SER A 35 -10.76 13.58 -5.90
N GLU A 36 -9.45 13.73 -5.70
CA GLU A 36 -8.84 13.62 -4.37
C GLU A 36 -9.34 14.68 -3.36
N PHE A 37 -10.02 15.73 -3.82
CA PHE A 37 -10.64 16.76 -2.98
C PHE A 37 -12.03 16.32 -2.52
N ASP A 38 -12.86 15.84 -3.45
CA ASP A 38 -14.21 15.33 -3.13
C ASP A 38 -14.12 14.15 -2.14
N LEU A 39 -13.15 13.24 -2.33
CA LEU A 39 -12.87 12.15 -1.39
C LEU A 39 -12.40 12.64 -0.01
N ALA A 40 -11.66 13.75 0.07
CA ALA A 40 -11.21 14.32 1.33
C ALA A 40 -12.35 14.96 2.12
N GLU A 41 -13.26 15.63 1.42
CA GLU A 41 -14.48 16.22 1.98
C GLU A 41 -15.48 15.12 2.42
N GLU A 42 -15.82 14.17 1.54
CA GLU A 42 -16.76 13.07 1.83
C GLU A 42 -16.31 12.21 3.02
N LEU A 43 -15.01 11.90 3.10
CA LEU A 43 -14.46 11.07 4.19
C LEU A 43 -14.04 11.85 5.44
N ASN A 44 -14.12 13.19 5.42
CA ASN A 44 -13.58 14.07 6.46
C ASN A 44 -12.11 13.77 6.80
N LEU A 45 -11.28 13.57 5.77
CA LEU A 45 -9.86 13.25 5.90
C LEU A 45 -8.97 14.37 5.33
N ASN A 46 -7.76 14.49 5.86
CA ASN A 46 -6.73 15.32 5.23
C ASN A 46 -6.42 14.75 3.82
N ILE A 47 -6.37 15.61 2.80
CA ILE A 47 -6.06 15.24 1.42
C ILE A 47 -4.77 14.40 1.28
N ASN A 48 -3.78 14.61 2.14
CA ASN A 48 -2.55 13.81 2.12
C ASN A 48 -2.78 12.37 2.63
N ALA A 49 -3.71 12.15 3.56
CA ALA A 49 -4.10 10.80 3.98
C ALA A 49 -4.85 10.08 2.84
N VAL A 50 -5.79 10.79 2.18
CA VAL A 50 -6.51 10.26 1.00
C VAL A 50 -5.54 9.88 -0.11
N ARG A 51 -4.56 10.74 -0.44
CA ARG A 51 -3.49 10.42 -1.40
C ARG A 51 -2.70 9.17 -1.03
N ASN A 52 -2.29 9.02 0.22
CA ASN A 52 -1.55 7.83 0.67
C ASN A 52 -2.38 6.54 0.49
N ILE A 53 -3.69 6.59 0.78
CA ILE A 53 -4.60 5.45 0.56
C ILE A 53 -4.73 5.15 -0.95
N LEU A 54 -4.94 6.18 -1.78
CA LEU A 54 -5.06 6.05 -3.24
C LEU A 54 -3.78 5.51 -3.89
N TYR A 55 -2.60 5.93 -3.41
CA TYR A 55 -1.32 5.40 -3.90
C TYR A 55 -1.13 3.93 -3.51
N SER A 56 -1.48 3.53 -2.29
CA SER A 56 -1.45 2.11 -1.90
C SER A 56 -2.43 1.26 -2.72
N LEU A 57 -3.66 1.73 -2.96
CA LEU A 57 -4.60 1.09 -3.88
C LEU A 57 -4.05 0.99 -5.32
N HIS A 58 -3.30 2.00 -5.77
CA HIS A 58 -2.69 2.05 -7.09
C HIS A 58 -1.47 1.10 -7.21
N GLU A 59 -0.69 0.89 -6.15
CA GLU A 59 0.39 -0.10 -6.12
C GLU A 59 -0.12 -1.54 -6.34
N HIS A 60 -1.36 -1.81 -5.92
CA HIS A 60 -2.07 -3.06 -6.22
C HIS A 60 -2.90 -3.02 -7.52
N ASN A 61 -2.80 -1.95 -8.31
CA ASN A 61 -3.57 -1.68 -9.55
C ASN A 61 -5.11 -1.71 -9.38
N LEU A 62 -5.61 -1.51 -8.15
CA LEU A 62 -7.05 -1.54 -7.84
C LEU A 62 -7.77 -0.23 -8.21
N VAL A 63 -7.02 0.84 -8.44
CA VAL A 63 -7.54 2.13 -8.92
C VAL A 63 -6.78 2.59 -10.16
N SER A 64 -7.49 3.28 -11.05
CA SER A 64 -6.92 4.03 -12.16
C SER A 64 -7.01 5.54 -11.88
N SER A 65 -6.10 6.33 -12.46
CA SER A 65 -6.16 7.79 -12.36
C SER A 65 -6.08 8.47 -13.72
N ILE A 66 -6.84 9.55 -13.88
CA ILE A 66 -6.71 10.51 -14.98
C ILE A 66 -6.40 11.88 -14.41
N ARG A 67 -5.59 12.66 -15.13
CA ARG A 67 -5.30 14.06 -14.77
C ARG A 67 -6.00 15.00 -15.75
N LYS A 68 -6.72 16.00 -15.23
CA LYS A 68 -7.27 17.10 -16.03
C LYS A 68 -6.59 18.41 -15.60
N LYS A 69 -6.39 19.32 -16.54
CA LYS A 69 -5.86 20.65 -16.23
C LYS A 69 -7.00 21.55 -15.78
N ASP A 70 -6.85 22.15 -14.61
CA ASP A 70 -7.73 23.20 -14.10
C ASP A 70 -7.68 24.40 -15.07
N LYS A 71 -8.87 24.88 -15.50
CA LYS A 71 -9.00 25.98 -16.47
C LYS A 71 -8.75 27.35 -15.84
N GLU A 72 -9.02 27.51 -14.55
CA GLU A 72 -8.93 28.77 -13.81
C GLU A 72 -7.53 28.96 -13.23
N LYS A 73 -7.06 27.96 -12.47
CA LYS A 73 -5.82 28.02 -11.68
C LYS A 73 -4.64 27.36 -12.41
N GLY A 74 -4.88 26.59 -13.47
CA GLY A 74 -3.84 26.09 -14.37
C GLY A 74 -2.98 24.90 -13.91
N TRP A 75 -3.23 24.35 -12.72
CA TRP A 75 -2.59 23.13 -12.17
C TRP A 75 -3.32 21.87 -12.67
N TYR A 76 -2.84 20.68 -12.26
CA TYR A 76 -3.46 19.40 -12.62
C TYR A 76 -4.20 18.81 -11.42
N ILE A 77 -5.45 18.43 -11.63
CA ILE A 77 -6.28 17.69 -10.67
C ILE A 77 -6.27 16.22 -11.08
N TYR A 78 -6.02 15.32 -10.11
CA TYR A 78 -6.13 13.89 -10.29
C TYR A 78 -7.54 13.43 -9.92
N TYR A 79 -8.11 12.62 -10.81
CA TYR A 79 -9.41 11.98 -10.66
C TYR A 79 -9.20 10.46 -10.69
N TRP A 80 -9.88 9.76 -9.80
CA TRP A 80 -9.67 8.35 -9.51
C TRP A 80 -10.94 7.55 -9.80
N THR A 81 -10.75 6.31 -10.25
CA THR A 81 -11.83 5.35 -10.51
C THR A 81 -11.38 3.98 -10.03
N PHE A 82 -12.18 3.33 -9.18
CA PHE A 82 -11.91 1.96 -8.73
C PHE A 82 -12.14 0.97 -9.88
N ASN A 83 -11.20 0.04 -10.08
CA ASN A 83 -11.25 -0.93 -11.17
C ASN A 83 -11.83 -2.25 -10.63
N MET A 84 -13.17 -2.33 -10.52
CA MET A 84 -13.83 -3.50 -9.94
C MET A 84 -13.51 -4.78 -10.68
N LYS A 85 -13.41 -4.72 -12.02
CA LYS A 85 -13.10 -5.86 -12.89
C LYS A 85 -11.76 -6.50 -12.54
N TYR A 86 -10.71 -5.68 -12.47
CA TYR A 86 -9.39 -6.15 -12.06
C TYR A 86 -9.35 -6.56 -10.59
N ALA A 87 -10.07 -5.86 -9.71
CA ALA A 87 -10.14 -6.21 -8.29
C ALA A 87 -10.77 -7.60 -8.08
N LYS A 88 -11.87 -7.91 -8.79
CA LYS A 88 -12.50 -9.26 -8.83
C LYS A 88 -11.52 -10.31 -9.35
N GLU A 89 -10.81 -10.05 -10.44
CA GLU A 89 -9.79 -10.97 -10.99
C GLU A 89 -8.66 -11.28 -9.99
N VAL A 90 -8.13 -10.26 -9.31
CA VAL A 90 -7.07 -10.43 -8.28
C VAL A 90 -7.59 -11.14 -7.03
N LEU A 91 -8.82 -10.83 -6.59
CA LEU A 91 -9.47 -11.49 -5.47
C LEU A 91 -9.65 -12.99 -5.73
N LEU A 92 -10.22 -13.35 -6.89
CA LEU A 92 -10.38 -14.76 -7.30
C LEU A 92 -9.05 -15.49 -7.34
N LYS A 93 -8.01 -14.87 -7.93
CA LYS A 93 -6.68 -15.44 -7.95
C LYS A 93 -6.15 -15.72 -6.53
N ARG A 94 -6.22 -14.74 -5.62
CA ARG A 94 -5.77 -14.93 -4.23
C ARG A 94 -6.58 -15.98 -3.46
N LYS A 95 -7.91 -15.99 -3.58
CA LYS A 95 -8.76 -16.98 -2.91
C LYS A 95 -8.48 -18.40 -3.43
N ARG A 96 -8.24 -18.59 -4.73
CA ARG A 96 -7.82 -19.88 -5.32
C ARG A 96 -6.42 -20.31 -4.85
N GLU A 97 -5.43 -19.42 -4.87
CA GLU A 97 -4.08 -19.70 -4.33
C GLU A 97 -4.11 -20.06 -2.84
N TYR A 98 -5.00 -19.43 -2.06
CA TYR A 98 -5.20 -19.74 -0.64
C TYR A 98 -5.88 -21.10 -0.45
N LEU A 99 -6.92 -21.40 -1.25
CA LEU A 99 -7.59 -22.69 -1.28
C LEU A 99 -6.61 -23.83 -1.61
N GLU A 100 -5.73 -23.66 -2.61
CA GLU A 100 -4.69 -24.63 -2.94
C GLU A 100 -3.72 -24.87 -1.78
N LYS A 101 -3.27 -23.81 -1.10
CA LYS A 101 -2.39 -23.92 0.08
C LYS A 101 -3.05 -24.69 1.23
N ILE A 102 -4.31 -24.39 1.55
CA ILE A 102 -5.03 -25.11 2.62
C ILE A 102 -5.25 -26.57 2.23
N ASN A 103 -5.71 -26.86 1.00
CA ASN A 103 -5.91 -28.25 0.56
C ASN A 103 -4.60 -29.04 0.57
N LYS A 104 -3.48 -28.41 0.19
CA LYS A 104 -2.16 -29.04 0.31
C LYS A 104 -1.81 -29.33 1.77
N GLN A 105 -1.95 -28.35 2.67
CA GLN A 105 -1.69 -28.56 4.10
C GLN A 105 -2.55 -29.69 4.67
N ILE A 106 -3.85 -29.72 4.37
CA ILE A 106 -4.76 -30.80 4.80
C ILE A 106 -4.34 -32.15 4.21
N SER A 107 -3.84 -32.21 2.97
CA SER A 107 -3.30 -33.44 2.37
C SER A 107 -2.01 -33.89 3.07
N ASP A 108 -1.07 -32.97 3.30
CA ASP A 108 0.20 -33.22 3.99
C ASP A 108 -0.01 -33.63 5.47
N GLU A 109 -1.12 -33.20 6.09
CA GLU A 109 -1.53 -33.60 7.45
C GLU A 109 -2.30 -34.93 7.45
N ASN A 110 -3.25 -35.15 6.53
CA ASN A 110 -4.01 -36.41 6.43
C ASN A 110 -3.14 -37.62 6.02
N THR A 111 -1.96 -37.40 5.44
CA THR A 111 -0.97 -38.47 5.19
C THR A 111 -0.19 -38.88 6.45
N LYS A 112 -0.23 -38.08 7.53
CA LYS A 112 0.39 -38.41 8.81
C LYS A 112 -0.55 -39.28 9.64
N THR A 113 -0.47 -40.59 9.42
CA THR A 113 -1.02 -41.58 10.33
C THR A 113 -0.28 -41.52 11.68
N PHE A 114 -1.02 -41.55 12.79
CA PHE A 114 -0.48 -41.75 14.12
C PHE A 114 -0.91 -43.11 14.67
N TYR A 115 -0.16 -43.63 15.63
CA TYR A 115 -0.50 -44.84 16.38
C TYR A 115 -0.64 -44.49 17.85
N LYS A 116 -1.70 -44.99 18.50
CA LYS A 116 -1.92 -44.78 19.95
C LYS A 116 -2.09 -46.08 20.71
N CYS A 117 -1.69 -46.06 21.98
CA CYS A 117 -2.02 -47.12 22.91
C CYS A 117 -3.55 -47.17 23.15
N PRO A 118 -4.19 -48.35 23.20
CA PRO A 118 -5.60 -48.48 23.59
C PRO A 118 -5.90 -47.86 24.97
N ASP A 119 -4.95 -47.97 25.91
CA ASP A 119 -5.03 -47.39 27.26
C ASP A 119 -4.49 -45.94 27.32
N ASN A 120 -4.22 -45.31 26.18
CA ASN A 120 -3.81 -43.91 26.03
C ASN A 120 -2.47 -43.50 26.68
N HIS A 121 -1.56 -44.44 26.98
CA HIS A 121 -0.22 -44.17 27.52
C HIS A 121 0.67 -43.34 26.58
N VAL A 122 0.63 -43.62 25.27
CA VAL A 122 1.49 -42.97 24.27
C VAL A 122 0.76 -42.80 22.94
N LYS A 123 1.07 -41.71 22.23
CA LYS A 123 0.74 -41.46 20.82
C LYS A 123 2.05 -41.20 20.09
N VAL A 124 2.29 -41.95 19.01
CA VAL A 124 3.56 -41.98 18.26
C VAL A 124 3.32 -41.85 16.75
N SER A 125 4.36 -41.46 16.02
CA SER A 125 4.36 -41.48 14.55
C SER A 125 4.43 -42.92 14.00
N VAL A 126 4.27 -43.10 12.69
CA VAL A 126 4.48 -44.40 12.02
C VAL A 126 5.93 -44.90 12.21
N GLU A 127 6.90 -44.00 12.13
CA GLU A 127 8.33 -44.31 12.23
C GLU A 127 8.67 -44.80 13.66
N GLU A 128 8.22 -44.07 14.67
CA GLU A 128 8.34 -44.46 16.09
C GLU A 128 7.58 -45.76 16.40
N ALA A 129 6.43 -45.98 15.76
CA ALA A 129 5.68 -47.24 15.90
C ALA A 129 6.43 -48.43 15.27
N MET A 130 7.14 -48.23 14.16
CA MET A 130 8.00 -49.26 13.57
C MET A 130 9.16 -49.63 14.51
N ASP A 131 9.84 -48.63 15.10
CA ASP A 131 10.90 -48.84 16.09
C ASP A 131 10.41 -49.60 17.33
N TYR A 132 9.13 -49.42 17.71
CA TYR A 132 8.52 -50.10 18.85
C TYR A 132 7.82 -51.42 18.47
N GLY A 133 7.94 -51.87 17.21
CA GLY A 133 7.29 -53.09 16.71
C GLY A 133 5.77 -53.07 16.85
N PHE A 134 5.15 -51.90 16.71
CA PHE A 134 3.73 -51.59 16.89
C PHE A 134 3.15 -52.00 18.26
N ARG A 135 3.97 -52.00 19.32
CA ARG A 135 3.55 -52.27 20.70
C ARG A 135 3.85 -51.10 21.63
N CYS A 136 3.00 -50.94 22.65
CA CYS A 136 3.19 -49.95 23.71
C CYS A 136 4.32 -50.38 24.65
N LYS A 137 5.20 -49.45 25.04
CA LYS A 137 6.31 -49.73 25.96
C LYS A 137 5.86 -49.99 27.40
N ASP A 138 4.73 -49.42 27.81
CA ASP A 138 4.26 -49.47 29.20
C ASP A 138 3.31 -50.64 29.50
N CYS A 139 2.59 -51.13 28.47
CA CYS A 139 1.57 -52.19 28.64
C CYS A 139 1.59 -53.30 27.60
N GLU A 140 2.59 -53.33 26.71
CA GLU A 140 2.83 -54.35 25.65
C GLU A 140 1.70 -54.58 24.62
N LYS A 141 0.55 -53.92 24.79
CA LYS A 141 -0.58 -53.98 23.85
C LYS A 141 -0.21 -53.41 22.48
N VAL A 142 -0.84 -53.97 21.44
CA VAL A 142 -0.71 -53.48 20.06
C VAL A 142 -1.28 -52.07 19.95
N LEU A 143 -0.54 -51.18 19.28
CA LEU A 143 -0.98 -49.81 19.02
C LEU A 143 -2.05 -49.78 17.92
N ILE A 144 -3.06 -48.93 18.09
CA ILE A 144 -4.16 -48.75 17.15
C ILE A 144 -3.88 -47.56 16.24
N GLU A 145 -4.14 -47.70 14.94
CA GLU A 145 -4.06 -46.60 13.98
C GLU A 145 -5.11 -45.52 14.29
N GLU A 146 -4.66 -44.27 14.43
CA GLU A 146 -5.53 -43.09 14.53
C GLU A 146 -5.22 -42.11 13.40
N LYS A 147 -6.24 -41.85 12.57
CA LYS A 147 -6.24 -40.80 11.55
C LYS A 147 -6.91 -39.57 12.13
N GLU A 148 -6.10 -38.61 12.57
CA GLU A 148 -6.62 -37.30 12.97
C GLU A 148 -7.17 -36.58 11.74
N LYS A 149 -8.50 -36.39 11.70
CA LYS A 149 -9.12 -35.54 10.68
C LYS A 149 -8.94 -34.08 11.09
N PHE A 150 -8.31 -33.28 10.23
CA PHE A 150 -8.12 -31.85 10.47
C PHE A 150 -9.42 -31.04 10.23
N ALA A 151 -10.42 -31.26 11.09
CA ALA A 151 -11.75 -30.65 11.02
C ALA A 151 -11.78 -29.10 10.95
N PRO A 152 -10.81 -28.34 11.54
CA PRO A 152 -10.77 -26.88 11.36
C PRO A 152 -10.50 -26.48 9.90
N GLY A 153 -9.63 -27.20 9.20
CA GLY A 153 -9.27 -26.91 7.81
C GLY A 153 -10.42 -27.21 6.83
N GLU A 154 -11.17 -28.28 7.05
CA GLU A 154 -12.34 -28.62 6.21
C GLU A 154 -13.38 -27.47 6.19
N LYS A 155 -13.64 -26.85 7.35
CA LYS A 155 -14.53 -25.68 7.47
C LYS A 155 -13.98 -24.47 6.72
N ALA A 156 -12.68 -24.19 6.84
CA ALA A 156 -12.03 -23.10 6.10
C ALA A 156 -12.08 -23.33 4.58
N VAL A 157 -11.86 -24.57 4.11
CA VAL A 157 -11.99 -24.95 2.69
C VAL A 157 -13.42 -24.75 2.18
N ALA A 158 -14.43 -25.19 2.94
CA ALA A 158 -15.82 -25.00 2.58
C ALA A 158 -16.17 -23.51 2.43
N GLN A 159 -15.75 -22.70 3.40
CA GLN A 159 -16.01 -21.26 3.39
C GLN A 159 -15.29 -20.53 2.24
N VAL A 160 -14.02 -20.85 1.96
CA VAL A 160 -13.29 -20.24 0.83
C VAL A 160 -13.88 -20.65 -0.52
N ARG A 161 -14.43 -21.86 -0.65
CA ARG A 161 -15.16 -22.29 -1.85
C ARG A 161 -16.47 -21.53 -2.04
N GLU A 162 -17.18 -21.22 -0.96
CA GLU A 162 -18.36 -20.35 -1.01
C GLU A 162 -17.99 -18.92 -1.44
N ASP A 163 -16.94 -18.34 -0.85
CA ASP A 163 -16.44 -17.01 -1.23
C ASP A 163 -16.10 -16.94 -2.73
N ILE A 164 -15.44 -17.97 -3.28
CA ILE A 164 -15.09 -18.02 -4.70
C ILE A 164 -16.35 -17.99 -5.57
N LYS A 165 -17.39 -18.75 -5.23
CA LYS A 165 -18.67 -18.73 -5.97
C LYS A 165 -19.32 -17.35 -5.94
N ILE A 166 -19.47 -16.76 -4.75
CA ILE A 166 -20.05 -15.41 -4.58
C ILE A 166 -19.29 -14.38 -5.44
N VAL A 167 -17.97 -14.48 -5.50
CA VAL A 167 -17.14 -13.58 -6.30
C VAL A 167 -17.22 -13.89 -7.80
N GLU A 168 -17.32 -15.16 -8.20
CA GLU A 168 -17.52 -15.58 -9.60
C GLU A 168 -18.88 -15.11 -10.14
N ASP A 169 -19.95 -15.28 -9.36
CA ASP A 169 -21.33 -14.93 -9.71
C ASP A 169 -21.62 -13.42 -9.66
N TYR A 170 -20.77 -12.60 -9.02
CA TYR A 170 -20.99 -11.15 -8.93
C TYR A 170 -20.90 -10.45 -10.30
N GLU A 171 -22.04 -9.95 -10.80
CA GLU A 171 -22.12 -9.16 -12.02
C GLU A 171 -21.60 -7.73 -11.81
N ILE A 172 -20.74 -7.28 -12.73
CA ILE A 172 -20.12 -5.94 -12.71
C ILE A 172 -20.92 -5.04 -13.64
N THR A 173 -21.45 -3.93 -13.13
CA THR A 173 -22.24 -2.97 -13.92
C THR A 173 -21.34 -2.15 -14.87
N GLU A 174 -21.92 -1.56 -15.92
CA GLU A 174 -21.20 -0.69 -16.87
C GLU A 174 -20.50 0.52 -16.19
N ILE A 175 -20.95 0.90 -14.99
CA ILE A 175 -20.36 1.94 -14.17
C ILE A 175 -18.99 1.50 -13.59
N GLN A 176 -18.72 0.19 -13.55
CA GLN A 176 -17.53 -0.39 -12.95
C GLN A 176 -16.52 -0.96 -13.98
N GLU A 177 -16.86 -1.01 -15.27
CA GLU A 177 -16.04 -1.66 -16.32
C GLU A 177 -14.92 -0.80 -16.96
N VAL A 178 -15.02 0.53 -16.94
CA VAL A 178 -14.24 1.39 -17.86
C VAL A 178 -12.86 1.73 -17.30
N ALA A 179 -11.89 0.84 -17.52
CA ALA A 179 -10.51 0.97 -16.99
C ALA A 179 -9.37 0.73 -18.01
N LYS A 180 -9.59 0.85 -19.34
CA LYS A 180 -8.61 0.41 -20.37
C LYS A 180 -8.04 1.44 -21.37
N GLU A 181 -8.42 2.72 -21.36
CA GLU A 181 -7.94 3.69 -22.38
C GLU A 181 -6.86 4.69 -21.88
N GLY A 182 -6.26 4.45 -20.71
CA GLY A 182 -5.43 5.44 -20.01
C GLY A 182 -3.93 5.55 -20.36
N GLU A 183 -3.32 4.57 -21.04
CA GLU A 183 -1.86 4.55 -21.26
C GLU A 183 -1.42 4.55 -22.73
N LYS A 184 -1.07 5.75 -23.24
CA LYS A 184 -0.10 5.92 -24.34
C LYS A 184 0.95 6.97 -23.96
N LYS A 185 2.17 6.51 -23.66
CA LYS A 185 3.42 7.30 -23.67
C LYS A 185 4.14 7.05 -25.01
N PRO A 186 5.10 7.88 -25.50
CA PRO A 186 5.66 9.10 -24.90
C PRO A 186 5.65 10.35 -25.81
N ILE A 187 5.64 11.56 -25.23
CA ILE A 187 5.93 12.80 -25.98
C ILE A 187 7.45 12.91 -26.23
N LYS A 188 7.90 12.52 -27.43
CA LYS A 188 9.26 12.82 -27.92
C LYS A 188 9.26 14.15 -28.69
N LYS A 189 10.06 15.11 -28.19
CA LYS A 189 10.68 16.25 -28.91
C LYS A 189 9.76 17.21 -29.68
N ALA A 190 9.45 18.35 -29.07
CA ALA A 190 9.17 19.61 -29.77
C ALA A 190 10.17 20.71 -29.36
N LYS A 191 11.37 20.71 -29.96
CA LYS A 191 12.32 21.86 -29.99
C LYS A 191 12.56 22.25 -31.46
N LYS A 192 12.66 23.56 -31.75
CA LYS A 192 12.60 24.23 -33.08
C LYS A 192 11.20 24.09 -33.75
N LYS A 193 10.38 25.13 -33.89
CA LYS A 193 10.63 26.39 -34.61
C LYS A 193 9.85 27.58 -34.00
N LYS A 194 10.57 28.59 -33.49
CA LYS A 194 10.13 30.00 -33.43
C LYS A 194 11.34 30.90 -33.15
N ALA A 195 12.20 31.02 -34.16
CA ALA A 195 13.38 31.87 -34.14
C ALA A 195 13.48 32.64 -35.47
N GLU A 196 12.40 33.33 -35.86
CA GLU A 196 12.39 34.18 -37.05
C GLU A 196 11.28 35.25 -36.96
N ARG A 197 11.58 36.33 -36.23
CA ARG A 197 11.03 37.68 -36.43
C ARG A 197 11.74 38.70 -35.53
N LYS A 198 12.98 39.03 -35.90
CA LYS A 198 13.57 40.34 -35.60
C LYS A 198 13.82 41.04 -36.93
N THR A 199 12.97 42.01 -37.27
CA THR A 199 13.31 43.32 -37.87
C THR A 199 12.04 44.01 -38.37
N LYS A 200 11.56 45.00 -37.61
CA LYS A 200 11.24 46.36 -38.11
C LYS A 200 10.97 47.28 -36.92
N LYS A 201 11.51 48.49 -36.98
CA LYS A 201 11.60 49.46 -35.89
C LYS A 201 10.94 50.76 -36.36
N ARG A 202 9.85 51.17 -35.71
CA ARG A 202 9.19 52.49 -35.81
C ARG A 202 8.32 52.62 -34.55
N SER A 203 8.74 53.32 -33.49
CA SER A 203 8.80 54.79 -33.31
C SER A 203 7.51 55.37 -32.74
N ALA A 204 7.51 55.60 -31.42
CA ALA A 204 6.58 56.48 -30.70
C ALA A 204 7.37 57.23 -29.59
N PRO A 205 6.98 58.44 -29.17
CA PRO A 205 7.94 59.45 -28.71
C PRO A 205 8.21 59.49 -27.19
N LYS A 206 9.30 60.18 -26.83
CA LYS A 206 9.67 60.52 -25.45
C LYS A 206 8.70 61.57 -24.87
N GLN A 207 8.33 61.43 -23.60
CA GLN A 207 8.11 62.58 -22.72
C GLN A 207 9.00 62.47 -21.46
N LYS A 208 9.62 63.58 -21.08
CA LYS A 208 10.43 63.74 -19.87
C LYS A 208 9.73 64.70 -18.90
N SER A 209 9.43 64.25 -17.70
CA SER A 209 9.35 65.07 -16.47
C SER A 209 9.22 64.11 -15.27
N LYS A 210 9.62 64.42 -14.03
CA LYS A 210 10.48 65.48 -13.46
C LYS A 210 11.20 64.85 -12.24
N LYS A 211 12.41 65.31 -11.90
CA LYS A 211 13.11 64.87 -10.66
C LYS A 211 12.35 65.38 -9.42
N ARG A 212 12.17 64.54 -8.40
CA ARG A 212 12.24 64.98 -7.00
C ARG A 212 13.24 64.09 -6.25
N LYS A 213 14.29 64.72 -5.73
CA LYS A 213 15.20 64.12 -4.75
C LYS A 213 14.52 64.23 -3.38
N ILE A 214 14.56 63.17 -2.59
CA ILE A 214 14.60 63.30 -1.12
C ILE A 214 15.87 62.59 -0.66
N ALA A 215 16.76 63.33 -0.03
CA ALA A 215 18.00 62.81 0.52
C ALA A 215 17.84 62.57 2.02
N ARG A 216 18.28 61.41 2.51
CA ARG A 216 18.62 61.20 3.92
C ARG A 216 19.80 60.24 4.05
N LYS A 217 21.01 60.81 4.12
CA LYS A 217 22.16 60.25 4.84
C LYS A 217 21.82 60.33 6.36
N ALA A 218 22.38 59.53 7.28
CA ALA A 218 23.09 58.24 7.23
C ALA A 218 23.31 57.74 8.68
N LYS A 219 23.92 56.54 8.82
CA LYS A 219 24.66 56.04 10.02
C LYS A 219 23.87 55.60 11.28
N LYS A 220 23.67 54.28 11.32
CA LYS A 220 23.98 53.34 12.42
C LYS A 220 24.92 53.90 13.53
N LYS A 221 24.51 53.82 14.80
CA LYS A 221 25.40 53.69 15.97
C LYS A 221 24.83 52.62 16.92
N LYS A 222 25.71 51.98 17.70
CA LYS A 222 25.50 50.73 18.45
C LYS A 222 25.70 51.01 19.94
N ALA A 223 24.78 50.57 20.80
CA ALA A 223 25.03 50.32 22.23
C ALA A 223 23.83 49.56 22.84
N GLU A 224 24.09 48.36 23.36
CA GLU A 224 23.16 47.66 24.26
C GLU A 224 23.36 48.14 25.71
N ARG A 225 22.31 48.09 26.52
CA ARG A 225 22.44 48.13 27.98
C ARG A 225 21.29 47.36 28.64
N LYS A 226 21.65 46.26 29.31
CA LYS A 226 21.25 45.82 30.67
C LYS A 226 19.82 46.12 31.15
N THR A 227 19.04 45.27 31.83
CA THR A 227 19.03 43.84 32.25
C THR A 227 17.93 43.74 33.33
N SER A 228 17.01 42.78 33.22
CA SER A 228 16.18 42.21 34.31
C SER A 228 15.43 41.01 33.72
N SER A 229 15.30 39.82 34.31
CA SER A 229 15.71 39.23 35.60
C SER A 229 15.93 37.71 35.35
N HIS A 230 16.87 37.02 36.02
CA HIS A 230 16.61 36.07 37.14
C HIS A 230 15.38 35.15 36.94
N VAL A 231 15.42 33.81 37.10
CA VAL A 231 16.29 32.90 37.90
C VAL A 231 16.60 31.59 37.14
N SER A 232 17.69 30.91 37.52
CA SER A 232 18.18 29.62 37.00
C SER A 232 18.15 28.50 38.06
N THR A 233 17.75 27.28 37.66
CA THR A 233 18.13 25.94 38.21
C THR A 233 17.48 24.88 37.30
N ASN A 234 18.05 23.71 36.98
CA ASN A 234 19.37 23.14 37.24
C ASN A 234 19.80 22.25 36.05
N GLU A 235 21.03 21.76 36.10
CA GLU A 235 21.64 20.86 35.13
C GLU A 235 20.95 19.50 35.05
N ASP A 236 20.96 18.89 33.86
CA ASP A 236 21.50 17.53 33.78
C ASP A 236 22.14 17.28 32.40
N ASN A 237 23.29 16.61 32.38
CA ASN A 237 24.25 16.67 31.27
C ASN A 237 24.83 15.28 30.95
N SER A 238 24.50 14.71 29.78
CA SER A 238 25.36 13.71 29.11
C SER A 238 25.00 13.48 27.63
N PRO A 239 25.95 12.99 26.79
CA PRO A 239 26.06 13.50 25.43
C PRO A 239 25.60 12.57 24.30
N LYS A 240 25.09 13.19 23.23
CA LYS A 240 24.92 12.57 21.90
C LYS A 240 26.29 12.35 21.25
N LYS A 241 26.60 11.14 20.78
CA LYS A 241 27.69 10.88 19.83
C LYS A 241 27.14 10.57 18.44
N SER A 242 27.42 11.47 17.50
CA SER A 242 27.17 11.28 16.08
C SER A 242 28.22 10.36 15.45
N ILE A 243 27.79 9.32 14.73
CA ILE A 243 28.68 8.49 13.90
C ILE A 243 28.34 8.71 12.42
N LEU A 244 29.12 9.57 11.76
CA LEU A 244 29.17 9.70 10.31
C LEU A 244 30.64 9.82 9.90
N GLY A 245 31.21 8.74 9.35
CA GLY A 245 32.66 8.60 9.29
C GLY A 245 33.20 7.58 8.28
N ARG A 246 33.09 7.91 6.99
CA ARG A 246 34.17 7.70 5.99
C ARG A 246 34.73 6.26 5.83
N ILE A 247 34.22 5.52 4.83
CA ILE A 247 35.01 4.50 4.11
C ILE A 247 35.16 4.94 2.66
N ARG A 248 36.42 5.15 2.22
CA ARG A 248 36.78 5.44 0.82
C ARG A 248 37.83 4.41 0.39
N LYS A 249 37.65 3.85 -0.81
CA LYS A 249 38.44 2.79 -1.45
C LYS A 249 39.95 2.82 -1.16
N LYS A 250 40.55 1.64 -0.95
CA LYS A 250 41.90 1.35 -1.44
C LYS A 250 41.96 -0.03 -2.08
N VAL A 251 42.67 -0.11 -3.19
CA VAL A 251 42.80 -1.29 -4.07
C VAL A 251 43.92 -2.20 -3.57
N ARG A 252 43.75 -3.52 -3.69
CA ARG A 252 44.85 -4.44 -4.04
C ARG A 252 44.33 -5.65 -4.82
N ARG A 253 44.87 -5.82 -6.03
CA ARG A 253 44.93 -7.12 -6.73
C ARG A 253 45.97 -8.01 -6.04
N LEU A 254 45.87 -9.31 -6.31
CA LEU A 254 46.88 -10.37 -6.42
C LEU A 254 46.23 -11.66 -5.86
N SER A 255 45.80 -12.59 -6.71
CA SER A 255 46.61 -13.73 -7.20
C SER A 255 46.59 -14.90 -6.23
N PHE A 256 45.62 -15.82 -6.39
CA PHE A 256 45.79 -17.09 -7.11
C PHE A 256 44.41 -17.67 -7.44
#